data_AF-A0A9P7FM96-F1
#
_entry.id   AF-A0A9P7FM96-F1
#
_cell.length_a   1.000
_cell.length_b   1.000
_cell.length_c   1.000
_cell.angle_alpha   90.00
_cell.angle_beta   90.00
_cell.angle_gamma   90.00
#
_symmetry.space_group_name_H-M   'P 1'
#
loop_
_entity.id
_entity.type
_entity.pdbx_description
1 polymer ?
#
loop_
_entity_poly.entity_id
_entity_poly.type
_entity_poly.pdbx_seq_one_letter_code
_entity_poly.pdbx_strand_id
1 'polypeptide(L)'
;DIIGANPDNDFNISGVAYGASLSAYRVFGCTGSVTDDVIIEALLRGVKEGQDILTLSLGGSDGWTESSSSVVASKIAASGTIVTIAASST
;
A
#
# COMPACT_ATOMS: atom_id res chain seq x y z
N ASP A 1 -4.37 7.97 -5.79
CA ASP A 1 -5.83 7.80 -5.86
C ASP A 1 -6.46 7.75 -4.48
N ILE A 2 -7.74 8.13 -4.37
CA ILE A 2 -8.53 7.97 -3.14
C ILE A 2 -9.40 6.73 -3.29
N ILE A 3 -9.24 5.75 -2.40
CA ILE A 3 -9.85 4.43 -2.56
C ILE A 3 -11.25 4.36 -1.93
N GLY A 4 -11.41 4.73 -0.65
CA GLY A 4 -12.63 4.40 0.10
C GLY A 4 -13.36 5.57 0.75
N ALA A 5 -13.26 6.80 0.23
CA ALA A 5 -14.05 7.91 0.75
C ALA A 5 -15.55 7.69 0.47
N ASN A 6 -16.37 7.60 1.51
CA ASN A 6 -17.83 7.48 1.38
C ASN A 6 -18.39 8.80 0.82
N PRO A 7 -19.15 8.80 -0.30
CA PRO A 7 -19.72 10.02 -0.89
C PRO A 7 -20.65 10.80 0.04
N ASP A 8 -21.19 10.18 1.09
CA ASP A 8 -21.97 10.83 2.15
C ASP A 8 -21.03 11.56 3.14
N ASN A 9 -20.32 12.58 2.65
CA ASN A 9 -19.48 13.48 3.45
C ASN A 9 -19.71 14.94 3.06
N ASP A 10 -19.30 15.86 3.93
CA ASP A 10 -19.49 17.31 3.77
C ASP A 10 -18.89 17.90 2.47
N PHE A 11 -17.97 17.19 1.83
CA PHE A 11 -17.27 17.63 0.62
C PHE A 11 -17.77 16.94 -0.65
N ASN A 12 -18.74 16.02 -0.55
CA ASN A 12 -19.27 15.23 -1.67
C ASN A 12 -18.16 14.53 -2.48
N ILE A 13 -17.10 14.08 -1.80
CA ILE A 13 -15.96 13.37 -2.40
C ILE A 13 -16.22 11.86 -2.33
N SER A 14 -16.09 11.15 -3.45
CA SER A 14 -16.16 9.69 -3.50
C SER A 14 -14.79 9.08 -3.79
N GLY A 15 -14.47 8.00 -3.08
CA GLY A 15 -13.39 7.09 -3.45
C GLY A 15 -13.80 6.20 -4.62
N VAL A 16 -12.81 5.67 -5.33
CA VAL A 16 -13.02 4.75 -6.47
C VAL A 16 -13.77 3.47 -6.06
N ALA A 17 -13.57 3.01 -4.83
CA ALA A 17 -14.15 1.83 -4.24
C ALA A 17 -14.73 2.12 -2.84
N TYR A 18 -15.64 3.10 -2.74
CA TYR A 18 -16.20 3.56 -1.45
C TYR A 18 -16.99 2.49 -0.65
N GLY A 19 -17.43 1.40 -1.30
CA GLY A 19 -18.09 0.26 -0.65
C GLY A 19 -17.14 -0.85 -0.20
N ALA A 20 -15.83 -0.71 -0.41
CA ALA A 20 -14.84 -1.71 0.00
C ALA A 20 -14.63 -1.69 1.52
N SER A 21 -14.22 -2.84 2.08
CA SER A 21 -13.66 -2.89 3.43
C SER A 21 -12.20 -2.46 3.39
N LEU A 22 -11.77 -1.63 4.34
CA LEU A 22 -10.41 -1.11 4.39
C LEU A 22 -9.67 -1.63 5.63
N SER A 23 -8.48 -2.19 5.40
CA SER A 23 -7.49 -2.47 6.44
C SER A 23 -6.36 -1.46 6.33
N ALA A 24 -5.86 -0.98 7.47
CA ALA A 24 -4.76 -0.02 7.51
C ALA A 24 -3.56 -0.58 8.28
N TYR A 25 -2.42 -0.69 7.59
CA TYR A 25 -1.15 -1.14 8.16
C TYR A 25 -0.20 0.05 8.25
N ARG A 26 0.00 0.55 9.47
CA ARG A 26 0.92 1.67 9.69
C ARG A 26 2.36 1.16 9.69
N VAL A 27 3.16 1.61 8.72
CA VAL A 27 4.58 1.24 8.59
C VAL A 27 5.54 2.35 9.03
N PHE A 28 5.12 3.61 8.97
CA PHE A 28 5.95 4.74 9.39
C PHE A 28 5.88 5.03 10.89
N GLY A 29 7.05 5.27 11.49
CA GLY A 29 7.20 5.80 12.84
C GLY A 29 7.02 7.33 12.91
N CYS A 30 7.57 7.96 13.95
CA CYS A 30 7.51 9.42 14.13
C CYS A 30 8.54 10.18 13.27
N THR A 31 9.60 9.50 12.82
CA THR A 31 10.75 10.10 12.14
C THR A 31 10.62 10.15 10.61
N GLY A 32 9.52 9.61 10.06
CA GLY A 32 9.22 9.66 8.62
C GLY A 32 9.98 8.66 7.75
N SER A 33 10.79 7.78 8.33
CA SER A 33 11.47 6.69 7.62
C SER A 33 10.91 5.32 8.04
N VAL A 34 11.10 4.34 7.16
CA VAL A 34 10.72 2.94 7.39
C VAL A 34 11.75 2.05 6.73
N THR A 35 12.01 0.89 7.34
CA THR A 35 12.93 -0.13 6.83
C THR A 35 12.16 -1.19 6.02
N ASP A 36 12.87 -1.86 5.11
CA ASP A 36 12.29 -2.87 4.22
C ASP A 36 11.60 -4.02 4.96
N ASP A 37 12.14 -4.44 6.11
CA ASP A 37 11.59 -5.51 6.94
C ASP A 37 10.17 -5.19 7.45
N VAL A 38 9.93 -3.95 7.89
CA VAL A 38 8.60 -3.49 8.33
C VAL A 38 7.63 -3.45 7.16
N ILE A 39 8.08 -3.04 5.97
CA ILE A 39 7.25 -3.04 4.74
C ILE A 39 6.89 -4.47 4.37
N ILE A 40 7.86 -5.39 4.38
CA ILE A 40 7.66 -6.81 4.08
C ILE A 40 6.69 -7.44 5.06
N GLU A 41 6.84 -7.17 6.36
CA GLU A 41 5.92 -7.67 7.38
C GLU A 41 4.48 -7.21 7.11
N ALA A 42 4.28 -5.93 6.80
CA ALA A 42 2.96 -5.38 6.47
C ALA A 42 2.35 -6.02 5.20
N LEU A 43 3.16 -6.20 4.15
CA LEU A 43 2.73 -6.88 2.92
C LEU A 43 2.29 -8.32 3.20
N LEU A 44 3.11 -9.09 3.91
CA LEU A 44 2.80 -10.48 4.26
C LEU A 44 1.58 -10.58 5.17
N ARG A 45 1.41 -9.63 6.09
CA ARG A 45 0.23 -9.54 6.94
C ARG A 45 -1.03 -9.30 6.12
N GLY A 46 -1.02 -8.38 5.16
CA GLY A 46 -2.14 -8.14 4.26
C GLY A 46 -2.52 -9.38 3.43
N VAL A 47 -1.53 -10.08 2.88
CA VAL A 47 -1.78 -11.36 2.18
C VAL A 47 -2.40 -12.40 3.11
N LYS A 48 -1.85 -12.54 4.33
CA LYS A 48 -2.36 -13.48 5.34
C LYS A 48 -3.79 -13.17 5.77
N GLU A 49 -4.15 -11.89 5.83
CA GLU A 49 -5.50 -11.40 6.14
C GLU A 49 -6.43 -11.43 4.92
N GLY A 50 -5.97 -11.96 3.77
CA GLY A 50 -6.80 -12.19 2.59
C GLY A 50 -7.19 -10.92 1.83
N GLN A 51 -6.37 -9.87 1.87
CA GLN A 51 -6.66 -8.64 1.14
C GLN A 51 -6.56 -8.86 -0.39
N ASP A 52 -7.55 -8.36 -1.13
CA ASP A 52 -7.58 -8.46 -2.60
C ASP A 52 -6.56 -7.52 -3.26
N ILE A 53 -6.38 -6.33 -2.67
CA ILE A 53 -5.51 -5.26 -3.15
C ILE A 53 -4.66 -4.74 -1.99
N LEU A 54 -3.36 -4.63 -2.21
CA LEU A 54 -2.42 -3.97 -1.31
C LEU A 54 -1.92 -2.68 -1.97
N THR A 55 -2.14 -1.55 -1.31
CA THR A 55 -1.68 -0.24 -1.79
C THR A 55 -0.67 0.37 -0.83
N LEU A 56 0.46 0.83 -1.37
CA LEU A 56 1.57 1.38 -0.60
C LEU A 56 1.82 2.83 -1.03
N SER A 57 1.75 3.73 -0.06
CA SER A 57 2.14 5.13 -0.26
C SER A 57 3.57 5.33 0.22
N LEU A 58 4.52 4.83 -0.57
CA LEU A 58 5.96 4.88 -0.29
C LEU A 58 6.68 5.54 -1.47
N GLY A 59 7.69 6.35 -1.17
CA GLY A 59 8.59 6.97 -2.15
C GLY A 59 9.98 7.13 -1.55
N GLY A 60 11.02 7.02 -2.38
CA GLY A 60 12.43 7.12 -1.98
C GLY A 60 13.31 7.51 -3.15
N SER A 61 14.48 8.08 -2.86
CA SER A 61 15.46 8.55 -3.87
C SER A 61 16.03 7.43 -4.73
N ASP A 62 16.14 6.24 -4.15
CA ASP A 62 16.90 5.12 -4.75
C ASP A 62 16.03 4.23 -5.65
N GLY A 63 14.76 4.58 -5.80
CA GLY A 63 13.81 3.82 -6.60
C GLY A 63 13.42 2.48 -5.98
N TRP A 64 12.22 2.02 -6.37
CA TRP A 64 11.62 0.78 -5.88
C TRP A 64 12.34 -0.48 -6.39
N THR A 65 12.95 -0.42 -7.57
CA THR A 65 13.34 -1.58 -8.38
C THR A 65 14.44 -2.47 -7.78
N GLU A 66 15.18 -2.02 -6.76
CA GLU A 66 16.30 -2.80 -6.19
C GLU A 66 16.17 -3.14 -4.69
N SER A 67 15.03 -2.81 -4.06
CA SER A 67 14.79 -3.09 -2.65
C SER A 67 14.30 -4.53 -2.40
N SER A 68 14.55 -5.05 -1.20
CA SER A 68 14.07 -6.38 -0.81
C SER A 68 12.54 -6.43 -0.69
N SER A 69 11.92 -5.31 -0.31
CA SER A 69 10.47 -5.13 -0.27
C SER A 69 9.84 -5.21 -1.68
N SER A 70 10.54 -4.74 -2.72
CA SER A 70 10.11 -4.83 -4.12
C SER A 70 10.10 -6.24 -4.68
N VAL A 71 11.10 -7.05 -4.33
CA VAL A 71 11.13 -8.47 -4.71
C VAL A 71 9.95 -9.22 -4.06
N VAL A 72 9.66 -8.94 -2.79
CA VAL A 72 8.52 -9.56 -2.09
C VAL A 72 7.20 -9.12 -2.71
N ALA A 73 7.00 -7.83 -2.95
CA ALA A 73 5.80 -7.31 -3.60
C ALA A 73 5.59 -7.89 -5.00
N SER A 74 6.66 -8.07 -5.78
CA SER A 74 6.59 -8.72 -7.09
C SER A 74 6.15 -10.18 -7.00
N LYS A 75 6.62 -10.91 -5.98
CA LYS A 75 6.17 -12.30 -5.72
C LYS A 75 4.71 -12.35 -5.28
N ILE A 76 4.27 -11.41 -4.45
CA ILE A 76 2.87 -11.29 -4.05
C ILE A 76 1.99 -11.03 -5.26
N ALA A 77 2.40 -10.10 -6.14
CA ALA A 77 1.71 -9.81 -7.39
C ALA A 77 1.60 -11.06 -8.29
N ALA A 78 2.68 -11.83 -8.42
CA ALA A 78 2.68 -13.08 -9.18
C ALA A 78 1.79 -14.18 -8.57
N SER A 79 1.48 -14.10 -7.27
CA SER A 79 0.53 -15.02 -6.60
C SER A 79 -0.95 -14.63 -6.75
N GLY A 80 -1.24 -13.50 -7.40
CA GLY A 80 -2.61 -13.08 -7.75
C GLY A 80 -3.19 -11.94 -6.91
N THR A 81 -2.50 -11.48 -5.86
CA THR A 81 -2.88 -10.26 -5.12
C THR A 81 -2.40 -9.02 -5.87
N ILE A 82 -3.28 -8.04 -6.08
CA ILE A 82 -2.87 -6.80 -6.76
C ILE A 82 -2.05 -5.94 -5.80
N VAL A 83 -0.87 -5.49 -6.23
CA VAL A 83 -0.03 -4.56 -5.46
C VAL A 83 0.14 -3.26 -6.23
N THR A 84 -0.18 -2.13 -5.61
CA THR A 84 0.03 -0.78 -6.16
C THR A 84 0.94 0.03 -5.27
N ILE A 85 1.75 0.89 -5.88
CA ILE A 85 2.64 1.80 -5.17
C ILE A 85 2.57 3.18 -5.83
N ALA A 86 2.69 4.23 -5.01
CA ALA A 86 2.83 5.59 -5.55
C ALA A 86 4.13 5.71 -6.36
N ALA A 87 4.06 6.35 -7.52
CA ALA A 87 5.27 6.70 -8.26
C ALA A 87 6.02 7.80 -7.48
N SER A 88 7.31 7.59 -7.21
CA SER A 88 8.16 8.61 -6.61
C SER A 88 8.29 9.80 -7.56
N SER A 89 8.04 11.02 -7.07
CA SER A 89 8.30 12.25 -7.81
C SER A 89 9.70 12.75 -7.46
N THR A 90 10.67 12.51 -8.34
CA THR A 90 11.99 13.18 -8.35
C THR A 90 12.06 14.16 -9.51
#